data_AF-A0A086IZE6-F1
#
_entry.id   AF-A0A086IZE6-F1
#
_cell.length_a   1.000
_cell.length_b   1.000
_cell.length_c   1.000
_cell.angle_alpha   90.00
_cell.angle_beta   90.00
_cell.angle_gamma   90.00
#
_symmetry.space_group_name_H-M   'P 1'
#
loop_
_entity.id
_entity.type
_entity.pdbx_description
1 polymer ?
#
loop_
_entity_poly.entity_id
_entity_poly.type
_entity_poly.pdbx_seq_one_letter_code
_entity_poly.pdbx_strand_id
1 'polypeptide(L)'
;MSSLESECLSLIEQNNEEFSYSLQKYKLHTLATKEISSQSDSIFGYFLLYLLAKGQTKRYSLNRLELSDVIDIDKSECIKTVDYIWRCSILGDIPQMKHALDALPKTHLKIGLAACEFLQERKGKVEECKRGRKESKIQQIVKTSNMFFRV
;
A
#
# COMPACT_ATOMS: atom_id res chain seq x y z
N MET A 1 -10.34 15.74 22.36
CA MET A 1 -9.66 14.63 21.66
C MET A 1 -9.61 13.44 22.59
N SER A 2 -9.90 12.24 22.13
CA SER A 2 -9.74 11.04 22.95
C SER A 2 -8.25 10.76 23.17
N SER A 3 -7.88 10.14 24.30
CA SER A 3 -6.48 9.83 24.61
C SER A 3 -5.80 8.99 23.52
N LEU A 4 -6.54 8.05 22.92
CA LEU A 4 -6.07 7.17 21.85
C LEU A 4 -5.76 7.92 20.54
N GLU A 5 -6.53 8.96 20.22
CA GLU A 5 -6.29 9.78 19.04
C GLU A 5 -4.99 10.56 19.18
N SER A 6 -4.80 11.23 20.32
CA SER A 6 -3.59 11.98 20.61
C SER A 6 -2.34 11.09 20.65
N GLU A 7 -2.47 9.87 21.17
CA GLU A 7 -1.41 8.86 21.13
C GLU A 7 -1.04 8.48 19.68
N CYS A 8 -2.03 8.19 18.84
CA CYS A 8 -1.81 7.86 17.43
C CYS A 8 -1.10 9.00 16.68
N LEU A 9 -1.53 10.25 16.88
CA LEU A 9 -0.93 11.41 16.23
C LEU A 9 0.53 11.63 16.67
N SER A 10 0.82 11.49 17.97
CA SER A 10 2.19 11.59 18.46
C SER A 10 3.11 10.50 17.89
N LEU A 11 2.61 9.27 17.78
CA LEU A 11 3.36 8.16 17.20
C LEU A 11 3.60 8.32 15.69
N ILE A 12 2.66 8.95 14.96
CA ILE A 12 2.82 9.33 13.55
C ILE A 12 3.98 10.33 13.40
N GLU A 13 3.99 11.40 14.21
CA GLU A 13 5.04 12.41 14.18
C GLU A 13 6.42 11.81 14.47
N GLN A 14 6.48 10.85 15.41
CA GLN A 14 7.70 10.15 15.79
C GLN A 14 8.12 9.05 14.80
N ASN A 15 7.27 8.69 13.82
CA ASN A 15 7.47 7.53 12.93
C ASN A 15 7.79 6.22 13.69
N ASN A 16 7.13 5.99 14.82
CA ASN A 16 7.40 4.86 15.70
C ASN A 16 6.62 3.60 15.24
N GLU A 17 7.24 2.41 15.31
CA GLU A 17 6.60 1.13 14.97
C GLU A 17 5.50 0.72 15.96
N GLU A 18 5.54 1.23 17.20
CA GLU A 18 4.50 1.04 18.22
C GLU A 18 3.14 1.57 17.77
N PHE A 19 3.12 2.47 16.78
CA PHE A 19 1.90 3.00 16.14
C PHE A 19 0.91 1.89 15.76
N SER A 20 1.40 0.74 15.27
CA SER A 20 0.54 -0.36 14.82
C SER A 20 -0.41 -0.89 15.90
N TYR A 21 0.04 -0.91 17.16
CA TYR A 21 -0.76 -1.40 18.29
C TYR A 21 -1.78 -0.37 18.77
N SER A 22 -1.35 0.87 18.98
CA SER A 22 -2.22 1.97 19.42
C SER A 22 -3.29 2.29 18.39
N LEU A 23 -2.94 2.20 17.11
CA LEU A 23 -3.90 2.31 16.03
C LEU A 23 -4.91 1.16 16.03
N GLN A 24 -4.49 -0.10 16.23
CA GLN A 24 -5.45 -1.20 16.25
C GLN A 24 -6.51 -0.98 17.34
N LYS A 25 -6.13 -0.42 18.49
CA LYS A 25 -7.08 0.01 19.52
C LYS A 25 -7.98 1.14 19.04
N TYR A 26 -7.41 2.17 18.41
CA TYR A 26 -8.18 3.29 17.87
C TYR A 26 -9.18 2.84 16.80
N LYS A 27 -8.78 1.93 15.90
CA LYS A 27 -9.65 1.31 14.90
C LYS A 27 -10.79 0.57 15.58
N LEU A 28 -10.51 -0.31 16.53
CA LEU A 28 -11.55 -1.07 17.24
C LEU A 28 -12.52 -0.14 17.99
N HIS A 29 -12.01 0.90 18.64
CA HIS A 29 -12.84 1.92 19.27
C HIS A 29 -13.76 2.59 18.24
N THR A 30 -13.21 3.09 17.14
CA THR A 30 -13.95 3.75 16.05
C THR A 30 -14.98 2.83 15.41
N LEU A 31 -14.65 1.55 15.20
CA LEU A 31 -15.58 0.54 14.68
C LEU A 31 -16.75 0.28 15.64
N ALA A 32 -16.48 0.27 16.95
CA ALA A 32 -17.48 0.00 17.98
C ALA A 32 -18.38 1.20 18.26
N THR A 33 -17.81 2.41 18.37
CA THR A 33 -18.56 3.63 18.71
C THR A 33 -19.11 4.35 17.50
N LYS A 34 -18.55 4.09 16.30
CA LYS A 34 -18.83 4.83 15.05
C LYS A 34 -18.54 6.34 15.17
N GLU A 35 -17.75 6.75 16.16
CA GLU A 35 -17.32 8.13 16.34
C GLU A 35 -16.07 8.42 15.51
N ILE A 36 -16.16 9.39 14.61
CA ILE A 36 -15.10 9.78 13.70
C ILE A 36 -14.78 11.25 13.95
N SER A 37 -13.50 11.56 14.09
CA SER A 37 -13.00 12.92 14.20
C SER A 37 -12.44 13.42 12.87
N SER A 38 -12.15 14.71 12.78
CA SER A 38 -11.44 15.28 11.63
C SER A 38 -10.03 14.72 11.44
N GLN A 39 -9.45 14.04 12.45
CA GLN A 39 -8.11 13.45 12.41
C GLN A 39 -8.12 11.96 12.06
N SER A 40 -9.27 11.29 12.20
CA SER A 40 -9.43 9.87 11.90
C SER A 40 -8.91 9.53 10.50
N ASP A 41 -9.30 10.30 9.50
CA ASP A 41 -8.86 10.16 8.10
C ASP A 41 -7.34 10.14 7.94
N SER A 42 -6.66 11.05 8.64
CA SER A 42 -5.20 11.17 8.62
C SER A 42 -4.56 9.94 9.26
N ILE A 43 -5.09 9.50 10.40
CA ILE A 43 -4.62 8.34 11.15
C ILE A 43 -4.78 7.05 10.32
N PHE A 44 -5.96 6.84 9.73
CA PHE A 44 -6.22 5.67 8.90
C PHE A 44 -5.48 5.71 7.56
N GLY A 45 -5.32 6.89 6.94
CA GLY A 45 -4.48 7.05 5.75
C GLY A 45 -3.03 6.67 6.03
N TYR A 46 -2.48 7.10 7.18
CA TYR A 46 -1.12 6.73 7.60
C TYR A 46 -0.98 5.21 7.77
N PHE A 47 -1.97 4.58 8.39
CA PHE A 47 -1.98 3.12 8.56
C PHE A 47 -2.00 2.36 7.24
N LEU A 48 -2.86 2.77 6.31
CA LEU A 48 -2.96 2.12 5.04
C LEU A 48 -1.63 2.22 4.27
N LEU A 49 -0.94 3.37 4.34
CA LEU A 49 0.43 3.51 3.84
C LEU A 49 1.42 2.59 4.57
N TYR A 50 1.33 2.48 5.90
CA TYR A 50 2.17 1.58 6.68
C TYR A 50 2.03 0.12 6.20
N LEU A 51 0.80 -0.34 5.95
CA LEU A 51 0.56 -1.68 5.43
C LEU A 51 1.16 -1.87 4.04
N LEU A 52 1.08 -0.87 3.17
CA LEU A 52 1.70 -0.92 1.84
C LEU A 52 3.23 -0.93 1.92
N ALA A 53 3.84 -0.10 2.79
CA ALA A 53 5.28 -0.05 3.03
C ALA A 53 5.85 -1.37 3.58
N LYS A 54 5.10 -2.06 4.45
CA LYS A 54 5.49 -3.39 4.94
C LYS A 54 5.13 -4.51 3.96
N GLY A 55 4.61 -4.19 2.77
CA GLY A 55 4.22 -5.16 1.75
C GLY A 55 2.99 -6.00 2.08
N GLN A 56 2.26 -5.65 3.14
CA GLN A 56 1.10 -6.37 3.66
C GLN A 56 -0.17 -6.05 2.85
N THR A 57 -0.09 -6.15 1.52
CA THR A 57 -1.18 -5.81 0.58
C THR A 57 -2.50 -6.52 0.86
N LYS A 58 -2.47 -7.78 1.32
CA LYS A 58 -3.68 -8.52 1.75
C LYS A 58 -4.36 -7.86 2.95
N ARG A 59 -3.56 -7.47 3.95
CA ARG A 59 -4.07 -6.78 5.15
C ARG A 59 -4.57 -5.39 4.80
N TYR A 60 -3.88 -4.69 3.90
CA TYR A 60 -4.36 -3.41 3.37
C TYR A 60 -5.78 -3.57 2.77
N SER A 61 -6.02 -4.54 1.88
CA SER A 61 -7.35 -4.73 1.28
C SER A 61 -8.44 -5.07 2.31
N LEU A 62 -8.12 -5.89 3.32
CA LEU A 62 -9.08 -6.23 4.38
C LEU A 62 -9.41 -5.01 5.26
N ASN A 63 -8.39 -4.29 5.73
CA ASN A 63 -8.59 -3.11 6.57
C ASN A 63 -9.32 -2.00 5.83
N ARG A 64 -9.04 -1.84 4.53
CA ARG A 64 -9.77 -0.89 3.67
C ARG A 64 -11.27 -1.22 3.62
N LEU A 65 -11.63 -2.50 3.51
CA LEU A 65 -13.03 -2.93 3.52
C LEU A 65 -13.69 -2.74 4.89
N GLU A 66 -13.00 -3.09 5.98
CA GLU A 66 -13.52 -2.87 7.33
C GLU A 66 -13.76 -1.38 7.62
N LEU A 67 -12.88 -0.51 7.12
CA LEU A 67 -12.99 0.93 7.32
C LEU A 67 -14.08 1.57 6.46
N SER A 68 -14.47 1.00 5.31
CA SER A 68 -15.55 1.54 4.49
C SER A 68 -16.92 1.51 5.18
N ASP A 69 -17.09 0.67 6.19
CA ASP A 69 -18.33 0.59 6.98
C ASP A 69 -18.46 1.72 8.03
N VAL A 70 -17.44 2.56 8.15
CA VAL A 70 -17.39 3.65 9.14
C VAL A 70 -16.99 4.96 8.48
N ILE A 71 -15.95 4.94 7.63
CA ILE A 71 -15.41 6.12 6.99
C ILE A 71 -15.89 6.18 5.56
N ASP A 72 -16.39 7.35 5.18
CA ASP A 72 -16.64 7.70 3.80
C ASP A 72 -15.31 7.89 3.07
N ILE A 73 -14.79 6.79 2.52
CA ILE A 73 -13.54 6.77 1.73
C ILE A 73 -13.60 7.81 0.61
N ASP A 74 -14.79 8.08 0.06
CA ASP A 74 -15.00 9.05 -1.01
C ASP A 74 -15.01 10.50 -0.53
N LYS A 75 -14.88 10.77 0.77
CA LYS A 75 -14.65 12.13 1.31
C LYS A 75 -13.22 12.35 1.79
N SER A 76 -12.51 11.28 2.15
CA SER A 76 -11.16 11.39 2.67
C SER A 76 -10.11 11.55 1.57
N GLU A 77 -9.58 12.76 1.38
CA GLU A 77 -8.51 13.02 0.39
C GLU A 77 -7.26 12.19 0.65
N CYS A 78 -6.89 12.01 1.93
CA CYS A 78 -5.74 11.21 2.31
C CYS A 78 -5.93 9.74 1.89
N ILE A 79 -7.03 9.12 2.30
CA ILE A 79 -7.30 7.70 1.99
C ILE A 79 -7.44 7.49 0.47
N LYS A 80 -8.10 8.41 -0.25
CA LYS A 80 -8.17 8.38 -1.72
C LYS A 80 -6.80 8.38 -2.36
N THR A 81 -5.90 9.22 -1.86
CA THR A 81 -4.53 9.32 -2.39
C THR A 81 -3.79 8.01 -2.16
N VAL A 82 -3.94 7.38 -0.99
CA VAL A 82 -3.35 6.06 -0.70
C VAL A 82 -3.91 4.97 -1.62
N ASP A 83 -5.23 4.96 -1.82
CA ASP A 83 -5.90 4.04 -2.75
C ASP A 83 -5.42 4.23 -4.18
N TYR A 84 -5.21 5.47 -4.60
CA TYR A 84 -4.71 5.80 -5.93
C TYR A 84 -3.26 5.32 -6.10
N ILE A 85 -2.38 5.52 -5.11
CA ILE A 85 -1.01 4.97 -5.09
C ILE A 85 -1.05 3.44 -5.29
N TRP A 86 -1.89 2.74 -4.52
CA TRP A 86 -2.03 1.29 -4.63
C TRP A 86 -2.55 0.87 -6.01
N ARG A 87 -3.56 1.54 -6.56
CA ARG A 87 -4.09 1.26 -7.90
C ARG A 87 -3.07 1.49 -9.00
N CYS A 88 -2.33 2.60 -8.96
CA CYS A 88 -1.24 2.88 -9.91
C CYS A 88 -0.17 1.79 -9.85
N SER A 89 0.14 1.26 -8.67
CA SER A 89 1.09 0.13 -8.55
C SER A 89 0.61 -1.15 -9.24
N ILE A 90 -0.69 -1.46 -9.15
CA ILE A 90 -1.29 -2.64 -9.81
C ILE A 90 -1.30 -2.47 -11.32
N LEU A 91 -1.66 -1.28 -11.80
CA LEU A 91 -1.69 -0.94 -13.22
C LEU A 91 -0.28 -0.73 -13.80
N GLY A 92 0.72 -0.57 -12.93
CA GLY A 92 2.11 -0.33 -13.32
C GLY A 92 2.39 1.09 -13.78
N ASP A 93 1.53 2.06 -13.44
CA ASP A 93 1.66 3.48 -13.76
C ASP A 93 2.52 4.20 -12.71
N ILE A 94 3.84 4.10 -12.87
CA ILE A 94 4.83 4.68 -11.95
C ILE A 94 4.76 6.22 -11.94
N PRO A 95 4.62 6.93 -13.08
CA PRO A 95 4.48 8.39 -13.08
C PRO A 95 3.29 8.88 -12.24
N GLN A 96 2.11 8.29 -12.42
CA GLN A 96 0.93 8.67 -11.63
C GLN A 96 1.08 8.32 -10.16
N MET A 97 1.73 7.21 -9.84
CA MET A 97 2.02 6.83 -8.45
C MET A 97 2.91 7.87 -7.76
N LYS A 98 3.92 8.41 -8.45
CA LYS A 98 4.79 9.48 -7.93
C LYS A 98 4.03 10.80 -7.75
N HIS A 99 3.21 11.18 -8.72
CA HIS A 99 2.36 12.37 -8.59
C HIS A 99 1.39 12.25 -7.39
N ALA A 100 0.84 11.06 -7.17
CA ALA A 100 -0.01 10.79 -6.01
C ALA A 100 0.74 10.90 -4.68
N LEU A 101 1.99 10.45 -4.64
CA LEU A 101 2.86 10.58 -3.46
C LEU A 101 3.06 12.06 -3.07
N ASP A 102 3.25 12.94 -4.05
CA ASP A 102 3.44 14.38 -3.82
C ASP A 102 2.18 15.08 -3.25
N ALA A 103 1.00 14.47 -3.44
CA ALA A 103 -0.25 14.96 -2.88
C ALA A 103 -0.50 14.55 -1.42
N LEU A 104 0.35 13.69 -0.83
CA LEU A 104 0.20 13.28 0.56
C LEU A 104 0.57 14.42 1.54
N PRO A 105 -0.05 14.44 2.74
CA PRO A 105 0.38 15.32 3.82
C PRO A 105 1.86 15.10 4.16
N LYS A 106 2.55 16.17 4.59
CA LYS A 106 3.99 16.13 4.94
C LYS A 106 4.32 15.05 5.97
N THR A 107 3.42 14.82 6.92
CA THR A 107 3.51 13.76 7.94
C THR A 107 3.52 12.35 7.35
N HIS A 108 2.97 12.15 6.16
CA HIS A 108 2.78 10.86 5.51
C HIS A 108 3.79 10.61 4.38
N LEU A 109 4.55 11.62 3.96
CA LEU A 109 5.49 11.51 2.84
C LEU A 109 6.57 10.44 3.07
N LYS A 110 7.14 10.36 4.27
CA LYS A 110 8.21 9.39 4.59
C LYS A 110 7.72 7.95 4.42
N ILE A 111 6.53 7.64 4.93
CA ILE A 111 5.96 6.30 4.82
C ILE A 111 5.39 6.03 3.42
N GLY A 112 4.89 7.07 2.74
CA GLY A 112 4.48 7.00 1.35
C GLY A 112 5.63 6.68 0.39
N LEU A 113 6.82 7.24 0.63
CA LEU A 113 8.04 6.92 -0.11
C LEU A 113 8.40 5.44 0.06
N ALA A 114 8.46 4.96 1.30
CA ALA A 114 8.72 3.55 1.58
C ALA A 114 7.68 2.60 0.93
N ALA A 115 6.40 3.00 0.92
CA ALA A 115 5.35 2.26 0.22
C ALA A 115 5.60 2.21 -1.30
N CYS A 116 5.92 3.34 -1.93
CA CYS A 116 6.19 3.41 -3.35
C CYS A 116 7.43 2.59 -3.76
N GLU A 117 8.50 2.63 -2.97
CA GLU A 117 9.71 1.83 -3.19
C GLU A 117 9.39 0.33 -3.18
N PHE A 118 8.71 -0.15 -2.13
CA PHE A 118 8.31 -1.55 -2.03
C PHE A 118 7.43 -2.00 -3.21
N LEU A 119 6.45 -1.17 -3.58
CA LEU A 119 5.52 -1.46 -4.67
C LEU A 119 6.24 -1.52 -6.04
N GLN A 120 7.26 -0.68 -6.25
CA GLN A 120 8.08 -0.70 -7.47
C GLN A 120 9.01 -1.93 -7.53
N GLU A 121 9.68 -2.29 -6.43
CA GLU A 121 10.54 -3.47 -6.37
C GLU A 121 9.78 -4.76 -6.70
N ARG A 122 8.53 -4.87 -6.23
CA ARG A 122 7.66 -6.01 -6.54
C ARG A 122 7.39 -6.11 -8.04
N LYS A 123 7.26 -4.99 -8.75
CA LYS A 123 7.09 -4.98 -10.22
C LYS A 123 8.36 -5.44 -10.92
N GLY A 124 9.53 -4.95 -10.52
CA GLY A 124 10.83 -5.37 -11.07
C GLY A 124 11.02 -6.89 -11.02
N LYS A 125 10.78 -7.50 -9.85
CA LYS A 125 10.87 -8.96 -9.67
C LYS A 125 9.85 -9.75 -10.50
N VAL A 126 8.63 -9.21 -10.70
CA VAL A 126 7.60 -9.86 -11.53
C VAL A 126 7.94 -9.78 -13.02
N GLU A 127 8.52 -8.68 -13.50
CA GLU A 127 8.96 -8.56 -14.88
C GLU A 127 10.18 -9.44 -15.19
N GLU A 128 11.14 -9.53 -14.28
CA GLU A 128 12.26 -10.48 -14.38
C GLU A 128 11.77 -11.94 -14.43
N CYS A 129 10.82 -12.30 -13.56
CA CYS A 129 10.25 -13.65 -13.55
C CYS A 129 9.49 -13.96 -14.85
N LYS A 130 8.80 -12.98 -15.44
CA LYS A 130 8.13 -13.12 -16.75
C LYS A 130 9.14 -13.23 -17.91
N ARG A 131 10.25 -12.49 -17.88
CA ARG A 131 11.35 -12.60 -18.86
C ARG A 131 12.02 -13.97 -18.79
N GLY A 132 12.40 -14.44 -17.60
CA GLY A 132 13.01 -15.76 -17.42
C GLY A 132 12.13 -16.92 -17.91
N ARG A 133 10.80 -16.83 -17.74
CA ARG A 133 9.86 -17.81 -18.30
C ARG A 133 9.75 -17.77 -19.83
N LYS A 134 9.86 -16.59 -20.46
CA LYS A 134 9.89 -16.46 -21.92
C LYS A 134 11.20 -17.00 -22.50
N GLU A 135 12.33 -16.68 -21.89
CA GLU A 135 13.65 -17.20 -22.28
C GLU A 135 13.74 -18.73 -22.12
N SER A 136 13.22 -19.28 -21.02
CA SER A 136 13.14 -20.73 -20.81
C SER A 136 12.30 -21.44 -21.88
N LYS A 137 11.15 -20.86 -22.28
CA LYS A 137 10.32 -21.41 -23.37
C LYS A 137 11.04 -21.36 -24.72
N ILE A 138 11.74 -20.26 -25.02
CA ILE A 138 12.50 -20.12 -26.26
C ILE A 138 13.65 -21.14 -26.29
N GLN A 139 14.38 -21.32 -25.18
CA GLN A 139 15.43 -22.34 -25.08
C GLN A 139 14.89 -23.77 -25.25
N GLN A 140 13.71 -24.07 -24.72
CA GLN A 140 13.04 -25.35 -24.96
C GLN A 140 12.69 -25.53 -26.45
N ILE A 141 12.10 -24.52 -27.08
CA ILE A 141 11.77 -24.57 -28.51
C ILE A 141 13.03 -24.79 -29.36
N VAL A 142 14.12 -24.05 -29.10
CA VAL A 142 15.40 -24.20 -29.82
C VAL A 142 16.01 -25.59 -29.60
N LYS A 143 15.98 -26.12 -28.37
CA LYS A 143 16.46 -27.49 -28.09
C LYS A 143 15.61 -28.55 -28.80
N THR A 144 14.29 -28.38 -28.83
CA THR A 144 13.38 -29.28 -29.52
C THR A 144 13.59 -29.22 -31.03
N SER A 145 13.70 -28.03 -31.63
CA SER A 145 14.00 -27.86 -33.06
C SER A 145 15.34 -28.48 -33.45
N ASN A 146 16.39 -28.33 -32.63
CA ASN A 146 17.69 -28.96 -32.89
C ASN A 146 17.66 -30.50 -32.84
N MET A 147 16.64 -31.12 -32.24
CA MET A 147 16.44 -32.57 -32.30
C MET A 147 15.69 -33.01 -33.58
N PHE A 148 14.91 -32.12 -34.20
CA PHE A 148 14.18 -32.40 -35.44
C PHE A 148 14.99 -32.16 -36.72
N PHE A 149 16.00 -31.28 -36.68
CA PHE A 149 16.86 -30.96 -37.84
C PHE A 149 18.21 -31.69 -37.86
N ARG A 150 18.39 -32.73 -37.02
CA ARG A 150 19.48 -33.70 -37.18
C ARG A 150 19.01 -34.83 -38.11
N VAL A 151 19.01 -34.57 -39.41
CA VAL A 151 18.97 -35.58 -40.49
C VAL A 151 20.20 -35.37 -41.34
#